data_AF-A0A8X7Q7E2-F1
#
_entry.id   AF-A0A8X7Q7E2-F1
#
_cell.length_a   1.000
_cell.length_b   1.000
_cell.length_c   1.000
_cell.angle_alpha   90.00
_cell.angle_beta   90.00
_cell.angle_gamma   90.00
#
_symmetry.space_group_name_H-M   'P 1'
#
loop_
_entity.id
_entity.type
_entity.pdbx_description
1 polymer ?
#
loop_
_entity_poly.entity_id
_entity_poly.type
_entity_poly.pdbx_seq_one_letter_code
_entity_poly.pdbx_strand_id
1 'polypeptide(L)'
;IAPCSLYYSGNEYNMRYYLADGIYPKWSTIFQTIHELRGSKKQYFATQQEACRKDVERAFGVLQSRFAIVKEPVRYWNREVIHDIMTTCIILLNMIIEDERDLDAPIDVARE
;
A
#
# COMPACT_ATOMS: atom_id res chain seq x y z
N ILE A 1 14.72 -2.17 14.28
CA ILE A 1 14.47 -1.13 13.25
C ILE A 1 15.34 0.06 13.62
N ALA A 2 16.40 0.34 12.86
CA ALA A 2 17.31 1.45 13.17
C ALA A 2 16.56 2.79 13.05
N PRO A 3 16.75 3.74 13.97
CA PRO A 3 16.14 5.06 13.87
C PRO A 3 16.87 5.83 12.78
N CYS A 4 16.38 5.79 11.55
CA CYS A 4 16.81 6.71 10.51
C CYS A 4 16.21 8.08 10.86
N SER A 5 17.02 8.95 11.48
CA SER A 5 16.64 10.35 11.64
C SER A 5 16.59 11.01 10.26
N LEU A 6 15.39 11.37 9.84
CA LEU A 6 15.17 12.01 8.55
C LEU A 6 15.21 13.53 8.76
N TYR A 7 16.14 14.22 8.10
CA TYR A 7 16.20 15.68 8.15
C TYR A 7 15.37 16.30 7.03
N TYR A 8 14.32 17.05 7.39
CA TYR A 8 13.42 17.68 6.44
C TYR A 8 13.05 19.11 6.83
N SER A 9 13.18 20.03 5.88
CA SER A 9 12.90 21.46 6.08
C SER A 9 13.60 22.07 7.31
N GLY A 10 14.80 21.58 7.65
CA GLY A 10 15.57 22.03 8.82
C GLY A 10 15.21 21.35 10.14
N ASN A 11 14.25 20.42 10.16
CA ASN A 11 13.87 19.66 11.35
C ASN A 11 14.34 18.21 11.27
N GLU A 12 14.82 17.68 12.39
CA GLU A 12 15.16 16.26 12.54
C GLU A 12 13.94 15.47 12.99
N TYR A 13 13.48 14.53 12.16
CA TYR A 13 12.35 13.67 12.46
C TYR A 13 12.87 12.36 13.07
N ASN A 14 12.75 12.25 14.40
CA ASN A 14 13.07 11.03 15.16
C ASN A 14 11.84 10.11 15.36
N MET A 15 10.63 10.61 15.08
CA MET A 15 9.37 9.89 15.31
C MET A 15 8.93 9.06 14.08
N ARG A 16 8.11 8.02 14.31
CA ARG A 16 7.47 7.25 13.23
C ARG A 16 6.64 8.20 12.35
N TYR A 17 6.87 8.16 11.05
CA TYR A 17 6.20 8.99 10.06
C TYR A 17 5.40 8.11 9.08
N TYR A 18 4.22 8.58 8.69
CA TYR A 18 3.38 8.00 7.65
C TYR A 18 3.69 8.71 6.34
N LEU A 19 4.07 7.98 5.32
CA LEU A 19 4.31 8.56 4.00
C LEU A 19 2.96 8.81 3.32
N ALA A 20 2.76 10.01 2.76
CA ALA A 20 1.54 10.33 2.03
C ALA A 20 1.84 11.16 0.78
N ASP A 21 0.84 11.27 -0.09
CA ASP A 21 0.92 12.10 -1.28
C ASP A 21 0.64 13.59 -0.96
N GLY A 22 0.66 14.42 -2.01
CA GLY A 22 0.37 15.85 -1.90
C GLY A 22 -1.09 16.21 -1.61
N ILE A 23 -2.03 15.25 -1.55
CA ILE A 23 -3.45 15.55 -1.29
C ILE A 23 -3.79 15.54 0.20
N TYR A 24 -2.94 14.98 1.05
CA TYR A 24 -3.12 15.06 2.50
C TYR A 24 -2.58 16.37 3.09
N PRO A 25 -3.21 16.90 4.16
CA PRO A 25 -2.69 18.07 4.88
C PRO A 25 -1.26 17.83 5.38
N LYS A 26 -0.45 18.90 5.39
CA LYS A 26 0.90 18.85 5.96
C LYS A 26 0.81 18.72 7.49
N TRP A 27 0.86 17.50 8.01
CA TRP A 27 0.90 17.19 9.44
C TRP A 27 2.29 16.69 9.86
N SER A 28 2.64 16.84 11.14
CA SER A 28 3.95 16.43 11.68
C SER A 28 4.23 14.92 11.55
N THR A 29 3.17 14.12 11.41
CA THR A 29 3.21 12.67 11.26
C THR A 29 3.05 12.21 9.82
N ILE A 30 2.67 13.10 8.90
CA ILE A 30 2.38 12.78 7.49
C ILE A 30 3.47 13.40 6.61
N PHE A 31 4.32 12.55 6.07
CA PHE A 31 5.51 12.94 5.35
C PHE A 31 5.27 12.83 3.84
N GLN A 32 5.20 13.98 3.17
CA GLN A 32 4.93 14.05 1.74
C GLN A 32 6.16 13.70 0.90
N THR A 33 5.97 13.00 -0.22
CA THR A 33 7.04 12.74 -1.19
C THR A 33 7.60 14.06 -1.72
N ILE A 34 8.90 14.28 -1.53
CA ILE A 34 9.57 15.52 -1.95
C ILE A 34 9.83 15.45 -3.45
N HIS A 35 9.18 16.31 -4.24
CA HIS A 35 9.32 16.33 -5.69
C HIS A 35 10.67 16.88 -6.18
N GLU A 36 11.32 17.77 -5.43
CA GLU A 36 12.62 18.36 -5.78
C GLU A 36 13.72 17.85 -4.84
N LEU A 37 14.28 16.69 -5.19
CA LEU A 37 15.39 16.11 -4.45
C LEU A 37 16.70 16.36 -5.20
N ARG A 38 17.44 17.39 -4.79
CA ARG A 38 18.83 17.60 -5.23
C ARG A 38 19.72 16.49 -4.62
N GLY A 39 20.24 15.61 -5.48
CA GLY A 39 21.22 14.57 -5.14
C GLY A 39 20.75 13.13 -5.42
N SER A 40 21.64 12.31 -6.01
CA SER A 40 21.34 10.95 -6.48
C SER A 40 20.76 10.01 -5.41
N LYS A 41 21.25 10.08 -4.17
CA LYS A 41 20.77 9.26 -3.05
C LYS A 41 19.31 9.58 -2.66
N LYS A 42 18.93 10.86 -2.72
CA LYS A 42 17.56 11.28 -2.39
C LYS A 42 16.60 10.93 -3.53
N GLN A 43 17.04 11.07 -4.77
CA GLN A 43 16.26 10.65 -5.95
C GLN A 43 15.98 9.15 -5.94
N TYR A 44 16.98 8.32 -5.63
CA TYR A 44 16.78 6.87 -5.46
C TYR A 44 15.74 6.55 -4.38
N PHE A 45 15.82 7.21 -3.23
CA PHE A 45 14.86 7.01 -2.14
C PHE A 45 13.43 7.36 -2.56
N ALA A 46 13.21 8.49 -3.24
CA ALA A 46 11.89 8.86 -3.75
C ALA A 46 11.37 7.89 -4.80
N THR A 47 12.23 7.39 -5.71
CA THR A 47 11.81 6.40 -6.71
C THR A 47 11.34 5.10 -6.06
N GLN A 48 12.09 4.58 -5.07
CA GLN A 48 11.70 3.37 -4.35
C GLN A 48 10.41 3.56 -3.54
N GLN A 49 10.27 4.73 -2.91
CA GLN A 49 9.07 5.10 -2.18
C GLN A 49 7.85 5.16 -3.11
N GLU A 50 7.99 5.80 -4.26
CA GLU A 50 6.94 5.95 -5.25
C GLU A 50 6.52 4.62 -5.88
N ALA A 51 7.48 3.71 -6.11
CA ALA A 51 7.18 2.34 -6.56
C ALA A 51 6.33 1.58 -5.53
N CYS A 52 6.77 1.56 -4.27
CA CYS A 52 6.03 0.90 -3.19
C CYS A 52 4.62 1.50 -3.02
N ARG A 53 4.48 2.82 -3.12
CA ARG A 53 3.18 3.50 -3.08
C ARG A 53 2.25 3.03 -4.19
N LYS A 54 2.76 2.98 -5.44
CA LYS A 54 1.98 2.53 -6.60
C LYS A 54 1.48 1.09 -6.44
N ASP A 55 2.31 0.21 -5.89
CA ASP A 55 1.93 -1.18 -5.64
C ASP A 55 0.79 -1.27 -4.60
N VAL A 56 0.88 -0.50 -3.51
CA VAL A 56 -0.18 -0.42 -2.50
C VAL A 56 -1.46 0.16 -3.08
N GLU A 57 -1.38 1.25 -3.84
CA GLU A 57 -2.54 1.88 -4.48
C GLU A 57 -3.22 0.96 -5.49
N ARG A 58 -2.42 0.23 -6.29
CA ARG A 58 -2.94 -0.77 -7.21
C ARG A 58 -3.66 -1.89 -6.47
N ALA A 59 -3.07 -2.42 -5.39
CA ALA A 59 -3.69 -3.45 -4.58
C ALA A 59 -5.01 -2.97 -3.95
N PHE A 60 -5.04 -1.75 -3.41
CA PHE A 60 -6.26 -1.14 -2.88
C PHE A 60 -7.32 -0.90 -3.96
N GLY A 61 -6.93 -0.48 -5.16
CA GLY A 61 -7.83 -0.31 -6.29
C GLY A 61 -8.53 -1.62 -6.67
N VAL A 62 -7.79 -2.74 -6.69
CA VAL A 62 -8.34 -4.08 -6.95
C VAL A 62 -9.26 -4.53 -5.81
N LEU A 63 -8.87 -4.29 -4.55
CA LEU A 63 -9.71 -4.62 -3.40
C LEU A 63 -11.02 -3.83 -3.42
N GLN A 64 -10.99 -2.54 -3.74
CA GLN A 64 -12.19 -1.69 -3.85
C GLN A 64 -13.08 -2.08 -5.03
N SER A 65 -12.52 -2.55 -6.15
CA SER A 65 -13.30 -3.01 -7.29
C SER A 65 -14.00 -4.35 -7.04
N ARG A 66 -13.37 -5.25 -6.25
CA ARG A 66 -13.94 -6.57 -5.95
C ARG A 66 -14.82 -6.59 -4.71
N PHE A 67 -14.54 -5.78 -3.69
CA PHE A 67 -15.25 -5.81 -2.41
C PHE A 67 -15.91 -4.46 -2.09
N ALA A 68 -17.24 -4.41 -2.19
CA ALA A 68 -18.02 -3.19 -1.88
C ALA A 68 -17.79 -2.67 -0.44
N ILE A 69 -17.53 -3.59 0.51
CA ILE A 69 -17.24 -3.24 1.90
C ILE A 69 -15.96 -2.42 2.08
N VAL A 70 -14.99 -2.55 1.17
CA VAL A 70 -13.74 -1.77 1.17
C VAL A 70 -13.91 -0.43 0.43
N LYS A 71 -14.88 -0.36 -0.48
CA LYS A 71 -15.18 0.85 -1.27
C LYS A 71 -15.96 1.89 -0.46
N GLU A 72 -16.89 1.45 0.38
CA GLU A 72 -17.69 2.36 1.20
C GLU A 72 -16.93 2.88 2.42
N PRO A 73 -17.28 4.07 2.93
CA PRO A 73 -16.78 4.53 4.21
C PRO A 73 -17.04 3.51 5.31
N VAL A 74 -16.03 3.25 6.12
CA VAL A 74 -16.11 2.28 7.21
C VAL A 74 -17.21 2.71 8.18
N ARG A 75 -18.25 1.87 8.33
CA ARG A 75 -19.37 2.11 9.24
C ARG A 75 -19.03 1.78 10.70
N TYR A 76 -17.91 1.12 10.92
CA TYR A 76 -17.39 0.70 12.22
C TYR A 76 -16.24 1.59 12.66
N TRP A 77 -16.17 1.88 13.95
CA TRP A 77 -15.06 2.63 14.57
C TRP A 77 -14.09 1.73 15.35
N ASN A 78 -14.40 0.43 15.47
CA ASN A 78 -13.53 -0.51 16.16
C ASN A 78 -12.39 -0.95 15.23
N ARG A 79 -11.16 -0.64 15.63
CA ARG A 79 -9.93 -0.99 14.90
C ARG A 79 -9.79 -2.49 14.64
N GLU A 80 -10.19 -3.34 15.58
CA GLU A 80 -10.10 -4.81 15.44
C GLU A 80 -11.02 -5.29 14.33
N VAL A 81 -12.26 -4.79 14.30
CA VAL A 81 -13.25 -5.13 13.26
C VAL A 81 -12.75 -4.68 11.88
N ILE A 82 -12.19 -3.48 11.76
CA ILE A 82 -11.64 -2.98 10.50
C ILE A 82 -10.46 -3.84 10.04
N HIS A 83 -9.58 -4.19 10.98
CA HIS A 83 -8.45 -5.06 10.71
C HIS A 83 -8.91 -6.41 10.17
N ASP A 84 -9.87 -7.05 10.84
CA ASP A 84 -10.39 -8.35 10.44
C ASP A 84 -11.04 -8.30 9.05
N ILE A 85 -11.86 -7.28 8.77
CA ILE A 85 -12.45 -7.07 7.44
C ILE A 85 -11.36 -6.98 6.36
N MET A 86 -10.34 -6.13 6.58
CA MET A 86 -9.25 -5.94 5.63
C MET A 86 -8.46 -7.23 5.42
N THR A 87 -8.11 -7.94 6.50
CA THR A 87 -7.39 -9.22 6.43
C THR A 87 -8.20 -10.26 5.68
N THR A 88 -9.51 -10.37 5.94
CA THR A 88 -10.39 -11.28 5.21
C THR A 88 -10.43 -10.95 3.72
N CYS A 89 -10.59 -9.68 3.34
CA CYS A 89 -10.60 -9.29 1.92
C CYS A 89 -9.26 -9.61 1.22
N ILE A 90 -8.13 -9.47 1.91
CA ILE A 90 -6.80 -9.82 1.36
C ILE A 90 -6.69 -11.34 1.15
N ILE A 91 -7.09 -12.14 2.14
CA ILE A 91 -7.06 -13.61 2.03
C ILE A 91 -7.96 -14.07 0.89
N LEU A 92 -9.19 -13.57 0.82
CA LEU A 92 -10.12 -13.89 -0.26
C LEU A 92 -9.59 -13.47 -1.63
N LEU A 93 -8.95 -12.30 -1.74
CA LEU A 93 -8.34 -11.88 -2.99
C LEU A 93 -7.23 -12.84 -3.41
N ASN A 94 -6.36 -13.26 -2.49
CA ASN A 94 -5.31 -14.23 -2.78
C ASN A 94 -5.91 -15.57 -3.21
N MET A 95 -6.95 -16.05 -2.53
CA MET A 95 -7.63 -17.30 -2.91
C MET A 95 -8.24 -17.21 -4.31
N ILE A 96 -8.90 -16.11 -4.65
CA ILE A 96 -9.46 -15.91 -5.99
C ILE A 96 -8.37 -15.83 -7.06
N ILE A 97 -7.25 -15.17 -6.77
CA ILE A 97 -6.11 -15.10 -7.71
C ILE A 97 -5.52 -16.48 -7.96
N GLU A 98 -5.37 -17.31 -6.93
CA GLU A 98 -4.86 -18.68 -7.09
C GLU A 98 -5.85 -19.55 -7.88
N ASP A 99 -7.15 -19.44 -7.59
CA ASP A 99 -8.21 -20.15 -8.35
C ASP A 99 -8.25 -19.74 -9.83
N GLU A 100 -8.14 -18.43 -10.12
CA GLU A 100 -8.08 -17.90 -11.49
C GLU A 100 -6.79 -18.34 -12.22
N ARG A 101 -5.67 -18.55 -11.51
CA ARG A 101 -4.39 -19.01 -12.08
C ARG A 101 -4.41 -20.49 -12.44
N ASP A 102 -5.04 -21.33 -11.62
CA ASP A 102 -5.12 -22.78 -11.88
C ASP A 102 -6.00 -23.11 -13.10
N LEU A 103 -6.94 -22.23 -13.47
CA LEU A 103 -7.75 -22.35 -14.69
C LEU A 103 -6.95 -22.06 -15.99
N ASP A 104 -5.85 -21.31 -15.90
CA ASP A 104 -4.96 -20.98 -17.02
C ASP A 104 -3.81 -21.99 -17.17
N ALA A 105 -3.74 -23.02 -16.32
CA ALA A 105 -2.82 -24.14 -16.51
C ALA A 105 -3.28 -24.95 -17.74
N PRO A 106 -2.36 -25.33 -18.66
CA PRO A 106 -2.73 -26.20 -19.77
C PRO A 106 -3.36 -27.47 -19.21
N ILE A 107 -4.59 -27.76 -19.65
CA ILE A 107 -5.22 -29.05 -19.39
C ILE A 107 -4.31 -30.07 -20.07
N ASP A 108 -3.51 -30.80 -19.29
CA ASP A 108 -2.93 -32.06 -19.76
C ASP A 108 -4.11 -33.00 -19.97
N VAL A 109 -4.67 -32.95 -21.19
CA VAL A 109 -5.54 -34.00 -21.72
C VAL A 109 -4.63 -35.21 -21.88
N ALA A 110 -4.40 -35.90 -20.77
CA ALA A 110 -3.78 -37.22 -20.75
C ALA A 110 -4.64 -38.10 -21.65
N ARG A 111 -4.09 -38.38 -22.82
CA ARG A 111 -4.63 -39.30 -23.82
C ARG A 111 -4.85 -40.65 -23.15
N GLU A 112 -6.03 -41.19 -23.38
CA GLU A 112 -6.45 -42.58 -23.16
C GLU A 112 -5.45 -43.59 -23.75
#